data_AF-A0A4Q2XX17-F1
#
_entry.id   AF-A0A4Q2XX17-F1
#
_cell.length_a   1.000
_cell.length_b   1.000
_cell.length_c   1.000
_cell.angle_alpha   90.00
_cell.angle_beta   90.00
_cell.angle_gamma   90.00
#
_symmetry.space_group_name_H-M   'P 1'
#
loop_
_entity.id
_entity.type
_entity.pdbx_description
1 polymer ?
#
loop_
_entity_poly.entity_id
_entity_poly.type
_entity_poly.pdbx_seq_one_letter_code
_entity_poly.pdbx_strand_id
1 'polypeptide(L)'
;MKSYLDQWLHDVVGRQPAPMNATGVVEGIRDKPLGPRSDYARIIGDYEPASEFEAHCTAANRPELEADKYLDGAVLGLLDVLLTAEADPLRNVRLTIIEAETHPIHSSQMAFRWAGRDAAAKLLEAIKPKPRNTLPPTPNSPPSAPRG
;
A
#
# COMPACT_ATOMS: atom_id res chain seq x y z
N MET A 1 -13.70 -32.54 -8.64
CA MET A 1 -12.35 -31.92 -8.46
C MET A 1 -12.56 -30.64 -7.68
N LYS A 2 -11.80 -30.37 -6.62
CA LYS A 2 -11.93 -29.10 -5.87
C LYS A 2 -11.20 -28.00 -6.64
N SER A 3 -11.86 -26.86 -6.86
CA SER A 3 -11.24 -25.66 -7.43
C SER A 3 -10.67 -24.80 -6.31
N TYR A 4 -9.36 -24.90 -6.08
CA TYR A 4 -8.69 -24.12 -5.03
C TYR A 4 -8.66 -22.62 -5.32
N LEU A 5 -8.65 -22.22 -6.60
CA LEU A 5 -8.64 -20.81 -7.00
C LEU A 5 -9.96 -20.12 -6.63
N ASP A 6 -11.10 -20.76 -6.94
CA ASP A 6 -12.42 -20.22 -6.60
C ASP A 6 -12.61 -20.18 -5.08
N GLN A 7 -12.15 -21.22 -4.38
CA GLN A 7 -12.20 -21.25 -2.91
C GLN A 7 -11.36 -20.12 -2.32
N TRP A 8 -10.15 -19.88 -2.83
CA TRP A 8 -9.29 -18.79 -2.37
C TRP A 8 -9.92 -17.42 -2.66
N LEU A 9 -10.49 -17.22 -3.85
CA LEU A 9 -11.15 -15.97 -4.21
C LEU A 9 -12.33 -15.67 -3.28
N HIS A 10 -13.20 -16.66 -3.04
CA HIS A 10 -14.32 -16.53 -2.12
C HIS A 10 -13.86 -16.30 -0.67
N ASP A 11 -12.81 -16.98 -0.23
CA ASP A 11 -12.25 -16.79 1.11
C ASP A 11 -11.73 -15.37 1.29
N VAL A 12 -10.85 -14.91 0.39
CA VAL A 12 -10.33 -13.54 0.42
C VAL A 12 -11.51 -12.57 0.42
N VAL A 13 -12.40 -12.60 -0.56
CA VAL A 13 -13.54 -11.67 -0.70
C VAL A 13 -14.52 -11.75 0.50
N GLY A 14 -14.65 -12.90 1.15
CA GLY A 14 -15.55 -13.10 2.29
C GLY A 14 -15.01 -12.64 3.65
N ARG A 15 -13.71 -12.37 3.78
CA ARG A 15 -13.12 -11.90 5.05
C ARG A 15 -13.63 -10.52 5.44
N GLN A 16 -13.70 -10.29 6.75
CA GLN A 16 -14.00 -8.97 7.31
C GLN A 16 -12.89 -7.98 6.93
N PRO A 17 -13.23 -6.78 6.43
CA PRO A 17 -12.23 -5.79 6.10
C PRO A 17 -11.48 -5.28 7.34
N ALA A 18 -10.18 -5.04 7.19
CA ALA A 18 -9.39 -4.34 8.18
C ALA A 18 -9.92 -2.89 8.37
N PRO A 19 -9.97 -2.38 9.62
CA PRO A 19 -10.43 -1.03 9.88
C PRO A 19 -9.44 0.01 9.34
N MET A 20 -9.96 1.10 8.77
CA MET A 20 -9.16 2.19 8.26
C MET A 20 -9.73 3.53 8.69
N ASN A 21 -8.96 4.25 9.51
CA ASN A 21 -9.37 5.54 10.07
C ASN A 21 -8.34 6.64 9.78
N ALA A 22 -7.36 6.36 8.92
CA ALA A 22 -6.26 7.26 8.62
C ALA A 22 -6.36 7.74 7.17
N THR A 23 -5.97 8.99 6.96
CA THR A 23 -5.78 9.62 5.66
C THR A 23 -4.31 10.00 5.52
N GLY A 24 -3.79 10.02 4.30
CA GLY A 24 -2.42 10.46 4.08
C GLY A 24 -1.97 10.31 2.64
N VAL A 25 -0.65 10.40 2.44
CA VAL A 25 -0.01 10.27 1.14
C VAL A 25 0.90 9.05 1.18
N VAL A 26 0.90 8.28 0.10
CA VAL A 26 1.86 7.19 -0.13
C VAL A 26 2.55 7.35 -1.45
N GLU A 27 3.81 6.93 -1.47
CA GLU A 27 4.64 6.92 -2.66
C GLU A 27 5.06 5.48 -2.94
N GLY A 28 4.76 5.00 -4.14
CA GLY A 28 5.20 3.72 -4.65
C GLY A 28 6.30 3.91 -5.68
N ILE A 29 7.44 3.24 -5.49
CA ILE A 29 8.57 3.32 -6.41
C ILE A 29 8.99 1.92 -6.83
N ARG A 30 9.14 1.75 -8.14
CA ARG A 30 9.89 0.67 -8.75
C ARG A 30 11.08 1.30 -9.45
N ASP A 31 12.27 1.04 -8.93
CA ASP A 31 13.53 1.34 -9.60
C ASP A 31 14.43 0.11 -9.45
N LYS A 32 14.47 -0.74 -10.48
CA LYS A 32 15.35 -1.91 -10.48
C LYS A 32 16.10 -2.05 -11.80
N PRO A 33 17.44 -2.22 -11.76
CA PRO A 33 18.18 -2.67 -12.93
C PRO A 33 17.86 -4.14 -13.23
N LEU A 34 17.50 -4.43 -14.48
CA LEU A 34 17.24 -5.77 -15.03
C LEU A 34 18.23 -6.04 -16.19
N GLY A 35 19.52 -6.06 -15.87
CA GLY A 35 20.59 -6.22 -16.86
C GLY A 35 20.74 -4.96 -17.73
N PRO A 36 20.65 -5.06 -19.08
CA PRO A 36 20.80 -3.89 -19.97
C PRO A 36 19.57 -2.96 -19.98
N ARG A 37 18.48 -3.34 -19.30
CA ARG A 37 17.28 -2.52 -19.13
C ARG A 37 17.10 -2.17 -17.65
N SER A 38 16.52 -1.03 -17.34
CA SER A 38 15.93 -0.77 -16.04
C SER A 38 14.41 -0.82 -16.12
N ASP A 39 13.80 -1.11 -14.99
CA ASP A 39 12.36 -1.18 -14.76
C ASP A 39 12.02 -0.04 -13.81
N TYR A 40 11.36 0.99 -14.34
CA TYR A 40 11.09 2.25 -13.64
C TYR A 40 9.61 2.61 -13.67
N ALA A 41 9.05 2.87 -12.49
CA ALA A 41 7.77 3.55 -12.33
C ALA A 41 7.72 4.19 -10.94
N ARG A 42 7.09 5.36 -10.86
CA ARG A 42 6.80 6.01 -9.59
C ARG A 42 5.37 6.52 -9.60
N ILE A 43 4.65 6.29 -8.50
CA ILE A 43 3.32 6.82 -8.26
C ILE A 43 3.27 7.50 -6.89
N ILE A 44 2.53 8.59 -6.81
CA ILE A 44 2.18 9.24 -5.55
C ILE A 44 0.66 9.29 -5.50
N GLY A 45 0.10 8.86 -4.37
CA GLY A 45 -1.34 8.83 -4.18
C GLY A 45 -1.77 9.25 -2.79
N ASP A 46 -2.87 9.99 -2.75
CA ASP A 46 -3.61 10.23 -1.52
C ASP A 46 -4.48 9.02 -1.20
N TYR A 47 -4.57 8.68 0.08
CA TYR A 47 -5.46 7.64 0.58
C TYR A 47 -6.40 8.18 1.64
N GLU A 48 -7.64 7.71 1.61
CA GLU A 48 -8.65 8.01 2.62
C GLU A 48 -9.60 6.83 2.86
N PRO A 49 -10.24 6.76 4.05
CA PRO A 49 -11.29 5.77 4.29
C PRO A 49 -12.46 5.92 3.31
N ALA A 50 -12.97 4.79 2.82
CA ALA A 50 -14.15 4.74 1.95
C ALA A 50 -15.04 3.54 2.28
N SER A 51 -16.27 3.49 1.76
CA SER A 51 -17.17 2.35 1.96
C SER A 51 -16.76 1.11 1.19
N GLU A 52 -16.04 1.29 0.09
CA GLU A 52 -15.51 0.24 -0.78
C GLU A 52 -14.18 0.69 -1.40
N PHE A 53 -13.56 -0.19 -2.17
CA PHE A 53 -12.30 0.14 -2.83
C PHE A 53 -12.58 1.04 -4.02
N GLU A 54 -12.00 2.23 -4.03
CA GLU A 54 -12.12 3.19 -5.11
C GLU A 54 -10.72 3.63 -5.58
N ALA A 55 -10.48 3.66 -6.88
CA ALA A 55 -9.22 4.13 -7.46
C ALA A 55 -9.49 5.26 -8.46
N HIS A 56 -9.00 6.45 -8.13
CA HIS A 56 -9.14 7.67 -8.92
C HIS A 56 -7.77 8.09 -9.44
N CYS A 57 -7.74 8.83 -10.55
CA CYS A 57 -6.52 9.40 -11.09
C CYS A 57 -6.75 10.85 -11.50
N THR A 58 -5.95 11.74 -10.91
CA THR A 58 -5.91 13.18 -11.21
C THR A 58 -4.54 13.62 -11.71
N ALA A 59 -3.61 12.68 -11.94
CA ALA A 59 -2.29 12.96 -12.48
C ALA A 59 -2.37 13.61 -13.87
N ALA A 60 -1.47 14.57 -14.12
CA ALA A 60 -1.48 15.36 -15.36
C ALA A 60 -1.28 14.50 -16.62
N ASN A 61 -0.51 13.42 -16.52
CA ASN A 61 -0.26 12.45 -17.59
C ASN A 61 -1.28 11.30 -17.63
N ARG A 62 -2.45 11.42 -16.99
CA ARG A 62 -3.50 10.40 -17.00
C ARG A 62 -3.80 9.78 -18.39
N PRO A 63 -3.91 10.55 -19.49
CA PRO A 63 -4.16 9.95 -20.81
C PRO A 63 -3.08 8.96 -21.25
N GLU A 64 -1.81 9.23 -20.93
CA GLU A 64 -0.69 8.32 -21.21
C GLU A 64 -0.77 7.06 -20.32
N LEU A 65 -1.06 7.25 -19.03
CA LEU A 65 -1.20 6.13 -18.08
C LEU A 65 -2.33 5.16 -18.47
N GLU A 66 -3.44 5.69 -19.00
CA GLU A 66 -4.57 4.90 -19.48
C GLU A 66 -4.24 4.20 -20.80
N ALA A 67 -3.64 4.92 -21.76
CA ALA A 67 -3.28 4.37 -23.07
C ALA A 67 -2.34 3.14 -22.95
N ASP A 68 -1.37 3.22 -22.05
CA ASP A 68 -0.37 2.16 -21.84
C ASP A 68 -0.75 1.16 -20.74
N LYS A 69 -1.96 1.29 -20.15
CA LYS A 69 -2.47 0.45 -19.05
C LYS A 69 -1.58 0.46 -17.80
N TYR A 70 -0.85 1.55 -17.59
CA TYR A 70 -0.03 1.78 -16.40
C TYR A 70 -0.91 2.03 -15.18
N LEU A 71 -2.03 2.73 -15.35
CA LEU A 71 -3.01 2.93 -14.28
C LEU A 71 -3.56 1.59 -13.77
N ASP A 72 -4.00 0.71 -14.67
CA ASP A 72 -4.45 -0.65 -14.31
C ASP A 72 -3.35 -1.43 -13.60
N GLY A 73 -2.10 -1.33 -14.10
CA GLY A 73 -0.94 -1.94 -13.47
C GLY A 73 -0.80 -1.50 -12.01
N ALA A 74 -0.78 -0.20 -11.75
CA ALA A 74 -0.68 0.38 -10.41
C ALA A 74 -1.83 -0.08 -9.50
N VAL A 75 -3.07 0.01 -9.97
CA VAL A 75 -4.27 -0.37 -9.20
C VAL A 75 -4.27 -1.86 -8.84
N LEU A 76 -3.94 -2.73 -9.80
CA LEU A 76 -3.82 -4.16 -9.53
C LEU A 76 -2.65 -4.47 -8.58
N GLY A 77 -1.56 -3.72 -8.68
CA GLY A 77 -0.43 -3.82 -7.76
C GLY A 77 -0.79 -3.45 -6.32
N LEU A 78 -1.60 -2.40 -6.15
CA LEU A 78 -2.15 -2.04 -4.85
C LEU A 78 -3.00 -3.18 -4.29
N LEU A 79 -3.96 -3.66 -5.08
CA LEU A 79 -4.87 -4.74 -4.69
C LEU A 79 -4.14 -6.05 -4.35
N ASP A 80 -3.06 -6.38 -5.06
CA ASP A 80 -2.23 -7.55 -4.74
C ASP A 80 -1.81 -7.56 -3.27
N VAL A 81 -1.47 -6.41 -2.72
CA VAL A 81 -0.94 -6.29 -1.35
C VAL A 81 -2.09 -6.05 -0.37
N LEU A 82 -2.98 -5.10 -0.65
CA LEU A 82 -4.08 -4.75 0.26
C LEU A 82 -5.00 -5.93 0.57
N LEU A 83 -5.16 -6.87 -0.37
CA LEU A 83 -6.03 -8.03 -0.20
C LEU A 83 -5.34 -9.24 0.42
N THR A 84 -4.00 -9.30 0.44
CA THR A 84 -3.28 -10.56 0.74
C THR A 84 -2.12 -10.44 1.72
N ALA A 85 -1.63 -9.23 2.01
CA ALA A 85 -0.43 -9.05 2.84
C ALA A 85 -0.68 -9.27 4.34
N GLU A 86 -1.90 -9.04 4.80
CA GLU A 86 -2.31 -9.19 6.20
C GLU A 86 -3.43 -10.24 6.32
N ALA A 87 -3.74 -10.65 7.56
CA ALA A 87 -4.80 -11.63 7.81
C ALA A 87 -6.17 -11.13 7.31
N ASP A 88 -6.47 -9.86 7.60
CA ASP A 88 -7.69 -9.17 7.18
C ASP A 88 -7.39 -8.23 6.00
N PRO A 89 -8.16 -8.31 4.90
CA PRO A 89 -7.92 -7.49 3.72
C PRO A 89 -8.31 -6.03 3.96
N LEU A 90 -7.54 -5.10 3.42
CA LEU A 90 -7.92 -3.69 3.37
C LEU A 90 -8.70 -3.40 2.08
N ARG A 91 -10.00 -3.15 2.20
CA ARG A 91 -10.89 -2.84 1.05
C ARG A 91 -11.62 -1.51 1.14
N ASN A 92 -11.69 -0.95 2.33
CA ASN A 92 -12.51 0.22 2.61
C ASN A 92 -11.66 1.49 2.45
N VAL A 93 -11.10 1.66 1.26
CA VAL A 93 -10.10 2.70 0.97
C VAL A 93 -10.32 3.31 -0.41
N ARG A 94 -10.30 4.63 -0.48
CA ARG A 94 -10.16 5.36 -1.74
C ARG A 94 -8.70 5.76 -1.91
N LEU A 95 -8.18 5.52 -3.12
CA LEU A 95 -6.86 5.95 -3.54
C LEU A 95 -6.99 6.92 -4.72
N THR A 96 -6.38 8.09 -4.61
CA THR A 96 -6.30 9.06 -5.71
C THR A 96 -4.85 9.20 -6.13
N ILE A 97 -4.49 8.67 -7.31
CA ILE A 97 -3.16 8.86 -7.88
C ILE A 97 -3.06 10.32 -8.37
N ILE A 98 -2.29 11.12 -7.64
CA ILE A 98 -2.10 12.55 -7.88
C ILE A 98 -0.89 12.83 -8.77
N GLU A 99 0.13 11.99 -8.72
CA GLU A 99 1.32 12.11 -9.56
C GLU A 99 1.79 10.72 -10.01
N ALA A 100 2.30 10.64 -11.23
CA ALA A 100 2.92 9.43 -11.76
C ALA A 100 4.04 9.81 -12.72
N GLU A 101 5.21 9.19 -12.53
CA GLU A 101 6.35 9.38 -13.43
C GLU A 101 6.48 8.19 -14.37
N THR A 102 6.52 8.50 -15.67
CA THR A 102 6.78 7.54 -16.74
C THR A 102 8.17 7.80 -17.33
N HIS A 103 8.85 6.73 -17.73
CA HIS A 103 10.09 6.78 -18.50
C HIS A 103 9.89 6.05 -19.84
N PRO A 104 10.20 6.67 -20.99
CA PRO A 104 9.82 6.16 -22.31
C PRO A 104 10.38 4.78 -22.66
N ILE A 105 11.49 4.37 -22.02
CA ILE A 105 12.17 3.08 -22.28
C ILE A 105 12.04 2.12 -21.09
N HIS A 106 11.82 2.65 -19.89
CA HIS A 106 11.99 1.90 -18.64
C HIS A 106 10.66 1.63 -17.94
N SER A 107 9.60 2.35 -18.31
CA SER A 107 8.27 2.07 -17.81
C SER A 107 7.62 0.91 -18.55
N SER A 108 6.91 0.11 -17.79
CA SER A 108 6.11 -0.99 -18.27
C SER A 108 4.90 -1.14 -17.34
N GLN A 109 3.84 -1.82 -17.82
CA GLN A 109 2.71 -2.15 -16.95
C GLN A 109 3.15 -2.92 -15.69
N MET A 110 4.16 -3.79 -15.81
CA MET A 110 4.69 -4.52 -14.67
C MET A 110 5.47 -3.61 -13.71
N ALA A 111 6.19 -2.60 -14.22
CA ALA A 111 6.85 -1.59 -13.40
C ALA A 111 5.84 -0.87 -12.50
N PHE A 112 4.73 -0.43 -13.10
CA PHE A 112 3.62 0.21 -12.39
C PHE A 112 2.94 -0.74 -11.40
N ARG A 113 2.80 -2.03 -11.74
CA ARG A 113 2.31 -3.03 -10.78
C ARG A 113 3.22 -3.15 -9.56
N TRP A 114 4.53 -3.16 -9.76
CA TRP A 114 5.47 -3.17 -8.63
C TRP A 114 5.45 -1.87 -7.82
N ALA A 115 5.32 -0.72 -8.47
CA ALA A 115 5.15 0.56 -7.78
C ALA A 115 3.86 0.59 -6.95
N GLY A 116 2.76 0.07 -7.49
CA GLY A 116 1.49 -0.12 -6.77
C GLY A 116 1.65 -1.00 -5.52
N ARG A 117 2.37 -2.12 -5.64
CA ARG A 117 2.67 -3.01 -4.50
C ARG A 117 3.47 -2.29 -3.41
N ASP A 118 4.47 -1.52 -3.80
CA ASP A 118 5.29 -0.73 -2.88
C ASP A 118 4.46 0.35 -2.16
N ALA A 119 3.61 1.08 -2.89
CA ALA A 119 2.68 2.06 -2.31
C ALA A 119 1.74 1.41 -1.28
N ALA A 120 1.14 0.26 -1.62
CA ALA A 120 0.24 -0.46 -0.70
C ALA A 120 0.97 -0.97 0.54
N ALA A 121 2.20 -1.47 0.41
CA ALA A 121 2.99 -1.88 1.56
C ALA A 121 3.23 -0.71 2.52
N LYS A 122 3.61 0.46 1.98
CA LYS A 122 3.79 1.68 2.76
C LYS A 122 2.49 2.19 3.38
N LEU A 123 1.36 2.04 2.68
CA LEU A 123 0.04 2.35 3.22
C LEU A 123 -0.25 1.51 4.46
N LEU A 124 -0.09 0.18 4.35
CA LEU A 124 -0.31 -0.74 5.46
C LEU A 124 0.57 -0.39 6.66
N GLU A 125 1.84 -0.05 6.44
CA GLU A 125 2.72 0.42 7.50
C GLU A 125 2.28 1.76 8.12
N ALA A 126 1.76 2.69 7.31
CA ALA A 126 1.30 3.99 7.79
C ALA A 126 0.04 3.90 8.67
N ILE A 127 -0.84 2.94 8.41
CA ILE A 127 -2.08 2.74 9.17
C ILE A 127 -1.91 1.84 10.40
N LYS A 128 -0.77 1.14 10.53
CA LYS A 128 -0.50 0.31 11.71
C LYS A 128 -0.44 1.19 12.97
N PRO A 129 -1.07 0.75 14.08
CA PRO A 129 -0.95 1.46 15.35
C PRO A 129 0.52 1.46 15.77
N LYS A 130 1.13 2.65 15.83
CA LYS A 130 2.50 2.79 16.33
C LYS A 130 2.58 2.18 17.73
N PRO A 131 3.55 1.30 18.03
CA PRO A 131 3.74 0.82 19.39
C PRO A 131 3.92 2.04 20.28
N ARG A 132 3.09 2.14 21.31
CA ARG A 132 3.14 3.21 22.30
C ARG A 132 4.57 3.19 22.86
N ASN A 133 5.37 4.21 22.54
CA ASN A 133 6.73 4.37 23.06
C ASN A 133 6.72 3.99 24.54
N THR A 134 7.38 2.89 24.89
CA THR A 134 7.69 2.59 26.28
C THR A 134 8.52 3.77 26.77
N LEU A 135 7.93 4.61 27.63
CA LEU A 135 8.63 5.68 28.31
C LEU A 135 9.94 5.10 28.87
N PRO A 136 11.07 5.80 28.75
CA PRO A 136 12.28 5.38 29.45
C PRO A 136 11.95 5.24 30.95
N PRO A 137 12.47 4.21 31.64
CA PRO A 137 12.24 4.06 33.07
C PRO A 137 12.68 5.35 33.76
N THR A 138 11.76 5.99 34.49
CA THR A 138 12.05 7.16 35.31
C THR A 138 13.17 6.82 36.29
N PRO A 139 14.32 7.52 36.27
CA PRO A 139 15.32 7.34 37.31
C PRO A 139 14.79 7.99 38.59
N ASN A 140 14.91 7.28 39.70
CA ASN A 140 14.70 7.71 41.10
C ASN A 140 13.32 7.39 41.71
N SER A 141 13.14 6.13 42.08
CA SER A 141 12.45 5.81 43.34
C SER A 141 13.50 5.87 44.47
N PRO A 142 13.33 6.68 45.53
CA PRO A 142 14.27 6.70 46.64
C PRO A 142 14.22 5.38 47.42
N PRO A 143 15.35 4.94 48.02
CA PRO A 143 15.39 3.70 48.78
C PRO A 143 14.49 3.80 50.01
N SER A 144 13.58 2.85 50.15
CA SER A 144 12.75 2.66 51.34
C SER A 144 13.65 2.52 52.57
N ALA A 145 13.49 3.43 53.54
CA ALA A 145 14.21 3.37 54.80
C ALA A 145 13.91 2.05 55.55
N PRO A 146 14.90 1.44 56.22
CA PRO A 146 14.67 0.25 57.04
C PRO A 146 13.83 0.63 58.25
N ARG A 147 12.75 -0.11 58.50
CA ARG A 147 12.00 -0.03 59.75
C ARG A 147 12.85 -0.64 60.86
N GLY A 148 13.33 0.20 61.77
CA GLY A 148 13.77 -0.20 63.11
C GLY A 148 12.62 -0.04 64.10
#